data_AF-A0A350PI20-F1
#
_entry.id   AF-A0A350PI20-F1
#
_cell.length_a   1.000
_cell.length_b   1.000
_cell.length_c   1.000
_cell.angle_alpha   90.00
_cell.angle_beta   90.00
_cell.angle_gamma   90.00
#
_symmetry.space_group_name_H-M   'P 1'
#
loop_
_entity.id
_entity.type
_entity.pdbx_description
1 polymer ?
#
loop_
_entity_poly.entity_id
_entity_poly.type
_entity_poly.pdbx_seq_one_letter_code
_entity_poly.pdbx_strand_id
1 'polypeptide(L)'
;VKQVIFVSATPSKYELEKSEGAFTEQLIRPTGLMEPELEVRPLDNQVDDLMEEIRQRIEKKERVLVITLTKRLSEELSEYLKNVGVSA
;
A
#
# COMPACT_ATOMS: atom_id res chain seq x y z
N VAL A 1 -21.99 27.04 -1.91
CA VAL A 1 -21.85 26.20 -0.68
C VAL A 1 -21.35 27.12 0.43
N LYS A 2 -21.95 27.10 1.63
CA LYS A 2 -21.56 28.02 2.72
C LYS A 2 -20.52 27.41 3.68
N GLN A 3 -20.47 26.08 3.81
CA GLN A 3 -19.52 25.35 4.66
C GLN A 3 -19.20 24.00 4.02
N VAL A 4 -17.97 23.52 4.18
CA VAL A 4 -17.46 22.25 3.62
C VAL A 4 -16.60 21.56 4.69
N ILE A 5 -16.68 20.24 4.78
CA ILE A 5 -15.80 19.41 5.62
C ILE A 5 -14.92 18.58 4.70
N PHE A 6 -13.60 18.69 4.87
CA PHE A 6 -12.62 17.85 4.18
C PHE A 6 -12.34 16.61 5.02
N VAL A 7 -12.38 15.42 4.40
CA VAL A 7 -12.14 14.14 5.08
C VAL A 7 -11.07 13.39 4.28
N SER A 8 -9.88 13.26 4.87
CA SER A 8 -8.72 12.59 4.26
C SER A 8 -7.80 12.03 5.33
N ALA A 9 -7.17 10.89 5.07
CA ALA A 9 -6.08 10.38 5.91
C ALA A 9 -4.77 11.15 5.71
N THR A 10 -4.63 11.83 4.57
CA THR A 10 -3.45 12.61 4.18
C THR A 10 -3.92 13.93 3.56
N PRO A 11 -4.36 14.92 4.37
CA PRO A 11 -4.88 16.18 3.85
C PRO A 11 -3.82 16.93 3.05
N SER A 12 -4.21 17.41 1.87
CA SER A 12 -3.37 18.22 0.99
C SER A 12 -3.25 19.67 1.48
N LYS A 13 -2.31 20.43 0.92
CA LYS A 13 -2.11 21.85 1.26
C LYS A 13 -3.38 22.69 1.11
N TYR A 14 -4.16 22.44 0.07
CA TYR A 14 -5.40 23.18 -0.19
C TYR A 14 -6.40 23.04 0.96
N GLU A 15 -6.58 21.82 1.47
CA GLU A 15 -7.50 21.53 2.58
C GLU A 15 -7.04 22.21 3.87
N LEU A 16 -5.73 22.15 4.15
CA LEU A 16 -5.12 22.77 5.32
C LEU A 16 -5.22 24.30 5.30
N GLU A 17 -4.96 24.92 4.15
CA GLU A 17 -5.08 26.37 3.95
C GLU A 17 -6.53 26.84 4.07
N LYS A 18 -7.48 26.11 3.48
CA LYS A 18 -8.92 26.45 3.55
C LYS A 18 -9.53 26.22 4.92
N SER A 19 -8.95 25.34 5.72
CA SER A 19 -9.40 25.09 7.08
C SER A 19 -8.72 26.01 8.10
N GLU A 20 -7.82 26.90 7.67
CA GLU A 20 -7.10 27.84 8.54
C GLU A 20 -6.41 27.15 9.73
N GLY A 21 -5.93 25.91 9.51
CA GLY A 21 -5.31 25.08 10.54
C GLY A 21 -6.28 24.39 11.52
N ALA A 22 -7.60 24.57 11.37
CA ALA A 22 -8.61 23.86 12.15
C ALA A 22 -8.88 22.47 11.55
N PHE A 23 -8.33 21.42 12.15
CA PHE A 23 -8.63 20.04 11.79
C PHE A 23 -8.79 19.17 13.05
N THR A 24 -9.44 18.02 12.89
CA THR A 24 -9.55 17.00 13.92
C THR A 24 -8.97 15.70 13.39
N GLU A 25 -8.30 14.94 14.25
CA GLU A 25 -7.67 13.69 13.88
C GLU A 25 -8.44 12.49 14.44
N GLN A 26 -8.48 11.41 13.65
CA GLN A 26 -9.02 10.12 14.06
C GLN A 26 -7.95 9.04 13.85
N LEU A 27 -7.07 8.87 14.85
CA LEU A 27 -5.95 7.92 14.79
C LEU A 27 -6.36 6.51 15.25
N ILE A 28 -7.29 6.40 16.19
CA ILE A 28 -7.67 5.13 16.81
C ILE A 28 -8.68 4.39 15.92
N ARG A 29 -8.33 3.16 15.54
CA ARG A 29 -9.24 2.24 14.83
C ARG A 29 -10.15 1.53 15.84
N PRO A 30 -11.48 1.55 15.68
CA PRO A 30 -12.39 0.88 16.62
C PRO A 30 -12.14 -0.64 16.79
N THR A 31 -11.52 -1.27 15.80
CA THR A 31 -11.18 -2.70 15.79
C THR A 31 -9.88 -3.03 16.54
N GLY A 32 -9.07 -2.04 16.88
CA GLY A 32 -7.74 -2.26 17.46
C GLY A 32 -6.67 -2.73 16.47
N LEU A 33 -6.93 -2.65 15.15
CA LEU A 33 -5.92 -2.99 14.14
C LEU A 33 -4.70 -2.05 14.25
N MET A 34 -3.52 -2.62 14.41
CA MET A 34 -2.26 -1.88 14.46
C MET A 34 -1.74 -1.56 13.05
N GLU A 35 -0.81 -0.60 12.98
CA GLU A 35 -0.11 -0.35 11.72
C GLU A 35 0.79 -1.53 11.36
N PRO A 36 0.97 -1.81 10.05
CA PRO A 36 1.90 -2.85 9.61
C PRO A 36 3.35 -2.43 9.88
N GLU A 37 4.22 -3.41 10.06
CA GLU A 37 5.66 -3.17 10.13
C GLU A 37 6.22 -2.77 8.76
N LEU A 38 7.23 -1.90 8.76
CA LEU A 38 7.90 -1.40 7.56
C LEU A 38 9.33 -1.93 7.53
N GLU A 39 9.71 -2.53 6.40
CA GLU A 39 11.06 -3.03 6.15
C GLU A 39 11.61 -2.44 4.85
N VAL A 40 12.92 -2.15 4.84
CA VAL A 40 13.63 -1.68 3.65
C VAL A 40 14.68 -2.72 3.28
N ARG A 41 14.56 -3.28 2.07
CA ARG A 41 15.47 -4.31 1.55
C ARG A 41 16.27 -3.76 0.33
N PRO A 42 17.50 -4.24 0.09
CA PRO A 42 18.28 -3.88 -1.10
C PRO A 42 17.59 -4.29 -2.41
N LEU A 43 18.04 -3.73 -3.54
CA LEU A 43 17.51 -4.07 -4.87
C LEU A 43 17.98 -5.44 -5.37
N ASP A 44 19.15 -5.90 -4.90
CA ASP A 44 19.75 -7.16 -5.34
C ASP A 44 18.81 -8.33 -5.02
N ASN A 45 18.52 -9.16 -6.05
CA ASN A 45 17.60 -10.29 -5.96
C ASN A 45 16.17 -9.93 -5.47
N GLN A 46 15.71 -8.68 -5.66
CA GLN A 46 14.39 -8.22 -5.18
C GLN A 46 13.20 -9.09 -5.66
N VAL A 47 13.28 -9.69 -6.85
CA VAL A 47 12.20 -10.52 -7.40
C VAL A 47 12.15 -11.87 -6.68
N ASP A 48 13.32 -12.44 -6.38
CA ASP A 48 13.41 -13.72 -5.65
C ASP A 48 12.97 -13.54 -4.19
N ASP A 49 13.38 -12.44 -3.55
CA ASP A 49 12.95 -12.05 -2.20
C ASP A 49 11.42 -11.86 -2.13
N LEU A 50 10.85 -11.12 -3.09
CA LEU A 50 9.41 -10.95 -3.21
C LEU A 50 8.68 -12.30 -3.41
N MET A 51 9.26 -13.19 -4.20
CA MET A 51 8.69 -14.52 -4.44
C MET A 51 8.67 -15.39 -3.19
N GLU A 52 9.71 -15.32 -2.36
CA GLU A 52 9.75 -16.00 -1.07
C GLU A 52 8.65 -15.48 -0.14
N GLU A 53 8.52 -14.15 -0.01
CA GLU A 53 7.47 -13.53 0.81
C GLU A 53 6.06 -13.90 0.32
N ILE A 54 5.82 -13.88 -0.99
CA ILE A 54 4.53 -14.28 -1.57
C ILE A 54 4.19 -15.73 -1.19
N ARG A 55 5.14 -16.66 -1.29
CA ARG A 55 4.93 -18.06 -0.93
C ARG A 55 4.56 -18.22 0.54
N GLN A 56 5.25 -17.51 1.44
CA GLN A 56 4.91 -17.51 2.87
C GLN A 56 3.49 -16.99 3.13
N ARG A 57 3.02 -15.97 2.39
CA ARG A 57 1.63 -15.47 2.51
C ARG A 57 0.61 -16.45 1.94
N ILE A 58 0.93 -17.19 0.88
CA ILE A 58 0.06 -18.23 0.32
C ILE A 58 -0.19 -19.34 1.35
N GLU A 59 0.84 -19.80 2.05
CA GLU A 59 0.72 -20.82 3.11
C GLU A 59 -0.21 -20.37 4.23
N LYS A 60 -0.21 -19.06 4.54
CA LYS A 60 -1.09 -18.42 5.52
C LYS A 60 -2.48 -18.05 4.98
N LYS A 61 -2.76 -18.33 3.70
CA LYS A 61 -3.98 -17.93 2.98
C LYS A 61 -4.21 -16.41 2.94
N GLU A 62 -3.14 -15.63 3.00
CA GLU A 62 -3.14 -14.17 2.92
C GLU A 62 -3.01 -13.69 1.45
N ARG A 63 -2.93 -12.38 1.24
CA ARG A 63 -2.80 -11.74 -0.07
C ARG A 63 -1.67 -10.72 -0.04
N VAL A 64 -1.04 -10.49 -1.20
CA VAL A 64 0.04 -9.52 -1.38
C VAL A 64 -0.39 -8.49 -2.42
N LEU A 65 -0.10 -7.22 -2.15
CA LEU A 65 -0.26 -6.12 -3.11
C LEU A 65 1.13 -5.60 -3.49
N VAL A 66 1.42 -5.57 -4.79
CA VAL A 66 2.68 -5.07 -5.33
C VAL A 66 2.38 -3.84 -6.19
N ILE A 67 3.18 -2.79 -6.03
CA ILE A 67 3.06 -1.55 -6.81
C ILE A 67 4.38 -1.33 -7.55
N THR A 68 4.30 -1.12 -8.86
CA THR A 68 5.43 -0.81 -9.73
C THR A 68 5.31 0.61 -10.29
N LEU A 69 6.40 1.13 -10.85
CA LEU A 69 6.43 2.50 -11.40
C LEU A 69 5.83 2.62 -12.81
N THR A 70 5.94 1.57 -13.63
CA THR A 70 5.47 1.61 -15.03
C THR A 70 4.52 0.48 -15.32
N LYS A 71 3.55 0.74 -16.21
CA LYS A 71 2.62 -0.27 -16.71
C LYS A 71 3.36 -1.49 -17.27
N ARG A 72 4.40 -1.24 -18.06
CA ARG A 72 5.19 -2.32 -18.67
C ARG A 72 5.82 -3.23 -17.60
N LEU A 73 6.41 -2.64 -16.54
CA LEU A 73 7.00 -3.40 -15.44
C LEU A 73 5.94 -4.22 -14.68
N SER A 74 4.73 -3.66 -14.47
CA SER A 74 3.65 -4.45 -13.87
C SER A 74 3.20 -5.63 -14.75
N GLU A 75 3.15 -5.44 -16.07
CA GLU A 75 2.74 -6.49 -17.01
C GLU A 75 3.78 -7.61 -17.06
N GLU A 76 5.07 -7.25 -17.19
CA GLU A 76 6.19 -8.20 -17.19
C GLU A 76 6.26 -8.97 -15.85
N LEU A 77 6.06 -8.29 -14.71
CA LEU A 77 6.04 -8.95 -13.40
C LEU A 77 4.82 -9.88 -13.24
N SER A 78 3.61 -9.46 -13.63
CA SER A 78 2.43 -10.33 -13.55
C SER A 78 2.58 -11.58 -14.42
N GLU A 79 3.15 -11.46 -15.62
CA GLU A 79 3.43 -12.59 -16.49
C GLU A 79 4.47 -13.54 -15.87
N TYR A 80 5.57 -12.99 -15.33
CA TYR A 80 6.57 -13.77 -14.60
C TYR A 80 5.93 -14.57 -13.45
N LEU A 81 5.15 -13.90 -12.59
CA LEU A 81 4.47 -14.51 -11.44
C LEU A 81 3.54 -15.65 -11.86
N LYS A 82 2.77 -15.48 -12.94
CA LYS A 82 1.91 -16.54 -13.50
C LYS A 82 2.70 -17.75 -13.96
N ASN A 83 3.82 -17.52 -14.65
CA ASN A 83 4.67 -18.58 -15.17
C ASN A 83 5.29 -19.43 -14.06
N VAL A 84 5.53 -18.83 -12.88
CA VAL A 84 6.04 -19.54 -11.69
C VAL A 84 4.95 -20.07 -10.75
N GLY A 85 3.68 -20.06 -11.20
CA GLY A 85 2.56 -20.67 -10.49
C GLY A 85 1.88 -19.80 -9.43
N VAL A 86 2.16 -18.49 -9.42
CA VAL A 86 1.47 -17.53 -8.56
C VAL A 86 0.28 -16.95 -9.32
N SER A 87 -0.90 -16.93 -8.68
CA SER A 87 -2.09 -16.26 -9.22
C SER A 87 -1.92 -14.74 -9.14
N ALA A 88 -1.40 -14.13 -10.20
CA ALA A 88 -1.15 -12.69 -10.35
C ALA A 88 -1.91 -12.08 -11.54
#